data_AF-A0A7V9FL24-F1
#
_entry.id   AF-A0A7V9FL24-F1
#
_cell.length_a   1.000
_cell.length_b   1.000
_cell.length_c   1.000
_cell.angle_alpha   90.00
_cell.angle_beta   90.00
_cell.angle_gamma   90.00
#
_symmetry.space_group_name_H-M   'P 1'
#
loop_
_entity.id
_entity.type
_entity.pdbx_description
1 polymer ?
#
loop_
_entity_poly.entity_id
_entity_poly.type
_entity_poly.pdbx_seq_one_letter_code
_entity_poly.pdbx_strand_id
1 'polypeptide(L)'
;MGRAYLPLARRLRIAGVVLIVAWFFLPGLRSWIPIWIPFLAAAALEVHFFVAGLRDKPVPAARGRSPQATDIAELGGEEWLEPVLVEVDGREIWLPEAREDESLDGTPPLRPRPRRLLARLEGVAVLGALAFVLLVLVRDGGWRDLERAEQAQAEARFSTEAERIAGHRVRIHCDAEGEAVGVVQHSAGLAQVGGTDAYLTPEICFRIYRLAFKDDEGAFSQTARAIAVLAHEAWHLHGEVDEGVTNCYAFQTGVALGQRLGLSEATAVRMMRQQLADNATYGRSAPAYLVPGDCRDGGRLDLTPGSSRFP
;
A
#
# COMPACT_ATOMS: atom_id res chain seq x y z
N MET A 1 -31.69 6.17 29.53
CA MET A 1 -30.57 5.18 29.49
C MET A 1 -29.66 5.34 28.25
N GLY A 2 -29.35 6.56 27.76
CA GLY A 2 -28.70 6.74 26.43
C GLY A 2 -27.24 7.25 26.41
N ARG A 3 -26.62 7.62 27.54
CA ARG A 3 -25.31 8.32 27.54
C ARG A 3 -24.07 7.40 27.59
N ALA A 4 -24.21 6.11 27.90
CA ALA A 4 -23.07 5.20 28.12
C ALA A 4 -22.64 4.39 26.88
N TYR A 5 -23.47 4.30 25.83
CA TYR A 5 -23.20 3.47 24.65
C TYR A 5 -22.29 4.14 23.60
N LEU A 6 -22.32 5.47 23.50
CA LEU A 6 -21.51 6.26 22.56
C LEU A 6 -19.97 6.08 22.68
N PRO A 7 -19.36 6.06 23.89
CA PRO A 7 -17.91 5.90 24.01
C PRO A 7 -17.42 4.47 23.70
N LEU A 8 -18.20 3.44 24.03
CA LEU A 8 -17.84 2.05 23.73
C LEU A 8 -17.90 1.77 22.22
N ALA A 9 -18.94 2.26 21.55
CA ALA A 9 -19.10 2.15 20.10
C ALA A 9 -17.94 2.80 19.33
N ARG A 10 -17.53 4.00 19.75
CA ARG A 10 -16.40 4.71 19.15
C ARG A 10 -15.07 3.96 19.33
N ARG A 11 -14.84 3.39 20.52
CA ARG A 11 -13.64 2.58 20.81
C ARG A 11 -13.59 1.31 19.97
N LEU A 12 -14.72 0.64 19.79
CA LEU A 12 -14.81 -0.56 18.94
C LEU A 12 -14.53 -0.25 17.46
N ARG A 13 -14.99 0.89 16.95
CA ARG A 13 -14.66 1.33 15.58
C ARG A 13 -13.18 1.63 15.40
N ILE A 14 -12.58 2.36 16.33
CA ILE A 14 -11.14 2.64 16.30
C ILE A 14 -10.35 1.32 16.36
N ALA A 15 -10.72 0.40 17.26
CA ALA A 15 -10.10 -0.91 17.35
C ALA A 15 -10.26 -1.73 16.06
N GLY A 16 -11.43 -1.69 15.42
CA GLY A 16 -11.68 -2.37 14.14
C GLY A 16 -10.85 -1.80 12.99
N VAL A 17 -10.73 -0.47 12.89
CA VAL A 17 -9.87 0.19 11.89
C VAL A 17 -8.40 -0.15 12.14
N VAL A 18 -7.94 -0.08 13.39
CA VAL A 18 -6.57 -0.48 13.76
C VAL A 18 -6.32 -1.94 13.43
N LEU A 19 -7.28 -2.84 13.67
CA LEU A 19 -7.16 -4.26 13.32
C LEU A 19 -7.05 -4.48 11.81
N ILE A 20 -7.87 -3.79 11.00
CA ILE A 20 -7.80 -3.88 9.53
C ILE A 20 -6.45 -3.36 9.03
N VAL A 21 -6.01 -2.20 9.51
CA VAL A 21 -4.71 -1.62 9.15
C VAL A 21 -3.58 -2.58 9.57
N ALA A 22 -3.58 -3.05 10.81
CA ALA A 22 -2.59 -4.01 11.30
C ALA A 22 -2.57 -5.30 10.47
N TRP A 23 -3.73 -5.82 10.09
CA TRP A 23 -3.83 -6.99 9.21
C TRP A 23 -3.23 -6.72 7.82
N PHE A 24 -3.49 -5.54 7.24
CA PHE A 24 -2.94 -5.16 5.93
C PHE A 24 -1.41 -5.03 5.96
N PHE A 25 -0.83 -4.60 7.06
CA PHE A 25 0.59 -4.25 7.13
C PHE A 25 1.47 -5.29 7.82
N LEU A 26 0.93 -6.18 8.67
CA LEU A 26 1.70 -7.22 9.35
C LEU A 26 1.69 -8.54 8.55
N PRO A 27 2.80 -8.96 7.93
CA PRO A 27 2.85 -10.17 7.09
C PRO A 27 2.53 -11.45 7.88
N GLY A 28 2.88 -11.50 9.17
CA GLY A 28 2.54 -12.62 10.05
C GLY A 28 1.04 -12.76 10.36
N LEU A 29 0.25 -11.69 10.26
CA LEU A 29 -1.21 -11.77 10.43
C LEU A 29 -1.90 -12.30 9.17
N ARG A 30 -1.40 -11.96 7.98
CA ARG A 30 -1.98 -12.36 6.70
C ARG A 30 -1.86 -13.87 6.43
N SER A 31 -0.84 -14.52 6.98
CA SER A 31 -0.66 -15.96 6.86
C SER A 31 -1.60 -16.77 7.76
N TRP A 32 -2.07 -16.20 8.87
CA TRP A 32 -2.95 -16.87 9.84
C TRP A 32 -4.43 -16.48 9.69
N ILE A 33 -4.71 -15.27 9.19
CA ILE A 33 -6.05 -14.70 9.13
C ILE A 33 -6.40 -14.41 7.66
N PRO A 34 -7.35 -15.15 7.06
CA PRO A 34 -7.81 -14.89 5.70
C PRO A 34 -8.41 -13.48 5.55
N ILE A 35 -8.28 -12.90 4.35
CA ILE A 35 -8.73 -11.53 4.05
C ILE A 35 -10.19 -11.27 4.40
N TRP A 36 -11.07 -12.26 4.30
CA TRP A 36 -12.51 -12.06 4.57
C TRP A 36 -12.82 -11.89 6.07
N ILE A 37 -12.00 -12.39 7.00
CA ILE A 37 -12.26 -12.29 8.45
C ILE A 37 -12.31 -10.83 8.95
N PRO A 38 -11.30 -9.98 8.72
CA PRO A 38 -11.33 -8.59 9.20
C PRO A 38 -12.47 -7.78 8.55
N PHE A 39 -12.80 -8.06 7.29
CA PHE A 39 -13.93 -7.41 6.62
C PHE A 39 -15.29 -7.89 7.16
N LEU A 40 -15.44 -9.19 7.47
CA LEU A 40 -16.64 -9.71 8.14
C LEU A 40 -16.79 -9.14 9.55
N ALA A 41 -15.70 -8.98 10.30
CA ALA A 41 -15.73 -8.38 11.62
C ALA A 41 -16.19 -6.91 11.56
N ALA A 42 -15.69 -6.14 10.59
CA ALA A 42 -16.12 -4.77 10.36
C ALA A 42 -17.58 -4.69 9.88
N ALA A 43 -17.97 -5.55 8.95
CA ALA A 43 -19.36 -5.63 8.47
C ALA A 43 -20.32 -6.01 9.60
N ALA A 44 -19.98 -6.98 10.45
CA ALA A 44 -20.77 -7.38 11.61
C ALA A 44 -20.94 -6.22 12.61
N LEU A 45 -19.90 -5.41 12.78
CA LEU A 45 -19.96 -4.20 13.62
C LEU A 45 -20.97 -3.19 13.06
N GLU A 46 -20.91 -2.89 11.76
CA GLU A 46 -21.83 -1.96 11.11
C GLU A 46 -23.27 -2.50 11.05
N VAL A 47 -23.46 -3.80 10.81
CA VAL A 47 -24.78 -4.47 10.86
C VAL A 47 -25.37 -4.41 12.26
N HIS A 48 -24.57 -4.64 13.31
CA HIS A 48 -25.04 -4.51 14.69
C HIS A 48 -25.57 -3.10 14.97
N PHE A 49 -24.89 -2.07 14.49
CA PHE A 49 -25.34 -0.69 14.64
C PHE A 49 -26.58 -0.36 13.81
N PHE A 50 -26.64 -0.84 12.58
CA PHE A 50 -27.83 -0.68 11.73
C PHE A 50 -29.06 -1.30 12.39
N VAL A 51 -28.93 -2.53 12.91
CA VAL A 51 -30.01 -3.23 13.64
C VAL A 51 -30.34 -2.55 14.96
N ALA A 52 -29.35 -2.03 15.69
CA ALA A 52 -29.58 -1.25 16.91
C ALA A 52 -30.35 0.04 16.61
N GLY A 53 -29.99 0.76 15.53
CA GLY A 53 -30.69 1.96 15.08
C GLY A 53 -32.12 1.69 14.58
N LEU A 54 -32.38 0.51 13.99
CA LEU A 54 -33.73 0.07 13.61
C LEU A 54 -34.59 -0.34 14.81
N ARG A 55 -33.97 -0.82 15.91
CA ARG A 55 -34.65 -1.20 17.15
C ARG A 55 -34.97 -0.03 18.05
N ASP A 56 -34.24 1.07 17.92
CA ASP A 56 -34.64 2.34 18.52
C ASP A 56 -35.94 2.79 17.86
N LYS A 57 -37.04 2.72 18.64
CA LYS A 57 -38.35 3.19 18.17
C LYS A 57 -38.19 4.66 17.74
N PRO A 58 -38.67 5.06 16.55
CA PRO A 58 -38.76 6.47 16.22
C PRO A 58 -39.59 7.14 17.32
N VAL A 59 -38.94 8.00 18.10
CA VAL A 59 -39.68 8.93 18.96
C VAL A 59 -40.59 9.69 18.00
N PRO A 60 -41.92 9.73 18.22
CA PRO A 60 -42.80 10.44 17.32
C PRO A 60 -42.23 11.84 17.16
N ALA A 61 -41.89 12.20 15.93
CA ALA A 61 -41.49 13.55 15.62
C ALA A 61 -42.70 14.42 15.96
N ALA A 62 -42.66 15.09 17.12
CA ALA A 62 -43.55 16.19 17.39
C ALA A 62 -43.42 17.11 16.17
N ARG A 63 -44.56 17.41 15.52
CA ARG A 63 -44.59 18.43 14.45
C ARG A 63 -43.90 19.67 15.02
N GLY A 64 -42.83 20.08 14.36
CA GLY A 64 -41.91 21.09 14.89
C GLY A 64 -40.63 20.45 15.43
N ARG A 65 -39.68 20.19 14.54
CA ARG A 65 -38.30 19.89 14.95
C ARG A 65 -37.78 21.15 15.63
N SER A 66 -37.65 21.15 16.95
CA SER A 66 -37.02 22.28 17.64
C SER A 66 -35.58 22.45 17.11
N PRO A 67 -35.08 23.69 17.02
CA PRO A 67 -33.70 23.95 16.59
C PRO A 67 -32.71 23.13 17.42
N GLN A 68 -31.59 22.70 16.82
CA GLN A 68 -30.63 21.91 17.59
C GLN A 68 -30.05 22.76 18.72
N ALA A 69 -29.66 22.12 19.83
CA ALA A 69 -29.12 22.84 20.98
C ALA A 69 -27.89 23.72 20.64
N THR A 70 -27.20 23.41 19.55
CA THR A 70 -26.11 24.23 19.00
C THR A 70 -26.64 25.48 18.31
N ASP A 71 -27.72 25.37 17.52
CA ASP A 71 -28.35 26.49 16.83
C ASP A 71 -28.96 27.49 17.83
N ILE A 72 -29.61 26.98 18.89
CA ILE A 72 -30.15 27.79 20.00
C ILE A 72 -29.04 28.58 20.71
N ALA A 73 -27.87 27.95 20.89
CA ALA A 73 -26.75 28.55 21.60
C ALA A 73 -25.97 29.57 20.75
N GLU A 74 -26.03 29.46 19.42
CA GLU A 74 -25.29 30.30 18.48
C GLU A 74 -26.15 31.45 17.91
N LEU A 75 -27.46 31.23 17.77
CA LEU A 75 -28.41 32.16 17.13
C LEU A 75 -29.45 32.75 18.10
N GLY A 76 -29.41 32.39 19.38
CA GLY A 76 -30.41 32.78 20.37
C GLY A 76 -31.61 31.82 20.38
N GLY A 77 -32.02 31.40 21.58
CA GLY A 77 -33.01 30.32 21.78
C GLY A 77 -34.47 30.72 21.55
N GLU A 78 -35.41 30.01 22.18
CA GLU A 78 -36.89 30.14 22.03
C GLU A 78 -37.47 31.55 22.28
N GLU A 79 -36.63 32.52 22.56
CA GLU A 79 -36.88 33.93 22.81
C GLU A 79 -36.74 34.81 21.56
N TRP A 80 -37.08 34.26 20.38
CA TRP A 80 -37.35 35.10 19.21
C TRP A 80 -38.59 35.96 19.53
N LEU A 81 -38.31 37.19 19.91
CA LEU A 81 -39.26 38.24 20.29
C LEU A 81 -40.46 38.24 19.32
N GLU A 82 -41.67 38.07 19.86
CA GLU A 82 -42.89 38.24 19.06
C GLU A 82 -42.83 39.64 18.44
N PRO A 83 -42.79 39.76 17.10
CA PRO A 83 -42.63 41.07 16.48
C PRO A 83 -43.90 41.87 16.72
N VAL A 84 -43.77 43.11 17.18
CA VAL A 84 -44.90 44.02 17.36
C VAL A 84 -44.94 44.98 16.17
N LEU A 85 -46.12 45.15 15.59
CA LEU A 85 -46.33 46.07 14.47
C LEU A 85 -46.44 47.49 15.00
N VAL A 86 -45.52 48.37 14.62
CA VAL A 86 -45.52 49.77 15.04
C VAL A 86 -45.54 50.66 13.79
N GLU A 87 -46.42 51.66 13.77
CA GLU A 87 -46.52 52.61 12.65
C GLU A 87 -45.56 53.78 12.88
N VAL A 88 -44.58 53.94 11.98
CA VAL A 88 -43.61 55.05 12.00
C VAL A 88 -43.67 55.76 10.65
N ASP A 89 -43.94 57.06 10.66
CA ASP A 89 -44.06 57.90 9.46
C ASP A 89 -45.03 57.35 8.39
N GLY A 90 -46.17 56.81 8.84
CA GLY A 90 -47.23 56.28 7.97
C GLY A 90 -46.90 54.95 7.29
N ARG A 91 -45.88 54.23 7.79
CA ARG A 91 -45.54 52.87 7.36
C ARG A 91 -45.52 51.93 8.55
N GLU A 92 -46.18 50.80 8.41
CA GLU A 92 -46.16 49.74 9.41
C GLU A 92 -44.83 48.98 9.34
N ILE A 93 -44.06 49.02 10.44
CA ILE A 93 -42.74 48.39 10.55
C ILE A 93 -42.76 47.44 11.74
N TRP A 94 -42.31 46.21 11.54
CA TRP A 94 -42.14 45.22 12.61
C TRP A 94 -40.86 45.50 13.38
N LEU A 95 -40.98 45.77 14.68
CA LEU A 95 -39.83 45.96 15.58
C LEU A 95 -39.81 44.83 16.61
N PRO A 96 -38.64 44.22 16.89
CA PRO A 96 -38.51 43.26 17.98
C PRO A 96 -38.65 43.98 19.33
N GLU A 97 -39.50 43.45 20.22
CA GLU A 97 -39.80 44.07 21.52
C GLU A 97 -38.55 44.06 22.43
N ALA A 98 -37.82 45.18 22.50
CA ALA A 98 -36.75 45.34 23.48
C ALA A 98 -37.40 45.56 24.84
N ARG A 99 -37.36 44.54 25.71
CA ARG A 99 -37.85 44.66 27.08
C ARG A 99 -36.94 45.60 27.87
N GLU A 100 -37.39 46.83 28.10
CA GLU A 100 -36.88 47.68 29.16
C GLU A 100 -37.31 47.06 30.50
N ASP A 101 -36.37 46.40 31.17
CA ASP A 101 -36.06 46.63 32.59
C ASP A 101 -35.47 45.42 33.34
N GLU A 102 -34.52 45.77 34.21
CA GLU A 102 -34.15 45.13 35.48
C GLU A 102 -33.09 44.00 35.54
N SER A 103 -32.03 44.35 36.30
CA SER A 103 -31.06 43.50 37.02
C SER A 103 -29.89 42.88 36.23
N LEU A 104 -28.82 43.66 36.15
CA LEU A 104 -27.43 43.18 36.12
C LEU A 104 -27.09 42.47 37.44
N ASP A 105 -27.62 41.28 37.71
CA ASP A 105 -27.04 40.38 38.71
C ASP A 105 -27.59 38.95 38.54
N GLY A 106 -26.99 38.22 37.62
CA GLY A 106 -27.44 36.87 37.34
C GLY A 106 -26.71 36.19 36.20
N THR A 107 -25.40 36.40 36.04
CA THR A 107 -24.60 35.54 35.15
C THR A 107 -24.49 34.15 35.82
N PRO A 108 -25.17 33.09 35.34
CA PRO A 108 -24.87 31.76 35.83
C PRO A 108 -23.39 31.46 35.53
N PRO A 109 -22.60 30.91 36.48
CA PRO A 109 -21.21 30.61 36.22
C PRO A 109 -21.13 29.61 35.07
N LEU A 110 -20.59 30.05 33.93
CA LEU A 110 -20.17 29.19 32.83
C LEU A 110 -19.13 28.21 33.38
N ARG A 111 -19.58 27.04 33.86
CA ARG A 111 -18.67 25.96 34.24
C ARG A 111 -17.93 25.51 32.98
N PRO A 112 -16.60 25.73 32.85
CA PRO A 112 -15.86 25.18 31.72
C PRO A 112 -15.91 23.66 31.83
N ARG A 113 -16.69 23.00 30.97
CA ARG A 113 -16.72 21.53 30.89
C ARG A 113 -15.36 21.05 30.36
N PRO A 114 -14.53 20.33 31.14
CA PRO A 114 -13.16 19.96 30.74
C PRO A 114 -13.11 18.81 29.71
N ARG A 115 -14.23 18.49 29.05
CA ARG A 115 -14.36 17.30 28.20
C ARG A 115 -13.77 17.44 26.79
N ARG A 116 -13.33 18.64 26.38
CA ARG A 116 -12.72 18.83 25.03
C ARG A 116 -11.25 18.44 24.95
N LEU A 117 -10.51 18.39 26.06
CA LEU A 117 -9.08 18.02 26.07
C LEU A 117 -8.86 16.51 25.94
N LEU A 118 -9.64 15.70 26.66
CA LEU A 118 -9.55 14.22 26.61
C LEU A 118 -9.86 13.63 25.22
N ALA A 119 -10.85 14.20 24.52
CA ALA A 119 -11.19 13.75 23.15
C ALA A 119 -10.10 14.11 22.12
N ARG A 120 -9.32 15.18 22.36
CA ARG A 120 -8.16 15.56 21.54
C ARG A 120 -6.96 14.65 21.82
N LEU A 121 -6.76 14.23 23.07
CA LEU A 121 -5.71 13.29 23.45
C LEU A 121 -5.94 11.87 22.89
N GLU A 122 -7.18 11.38 22.84
CA GLU A 122 -7.49 10.10 22.19
C GLU A 122 -7.14 10.11 20.69
N GLY A 123 -7.42 11.21 19.98
CA GLY A 123 -7.06 11.36 18.56
C GLY A 123 -5.54 11.39 18.33
N VAL A 124 -4.79 12.08 19.19
CA VAL A 124 -3.33 12.12 19.15
C VAL A 124 -2.72 10.76 19.47
N ALA A 125 -3.29 10.01 20.41
CA ALA A 125 -2.82 8.67 20.74
C ALA A 125 -3.04 7.68 19.58
N VAL A 126 -4.18 7.75 18.88
CA VAL A 126 -4.45 6.91 17.70
C VAL A 126 -3.53 7.28 16.55
N LEU A 127 -3.34 8.57 16.26
CA LEU A 127 -2.40 9.04 15.23
C LEU A 127 -0.96 8.67 15.58
N GLY A 128 -0.58 8.78 16.85
CA GLY A 128 0.74 8.36 17.34
C GLY A 128 0.96 6.86 17.21
N ALA A 129 -0.05 6.04 17.52
CA ALA A 129 0.01 4.59 17.33
C ALA A 129 0.07 4.21 15.84
N LEU A 130 -0.71 4.85 14.98
CA LEU A 130 -0.65 4.64 13.52
C LEU A 130 0.71 5.07 12.95
N ALA A 131 1.23 6.23 13.37
CA ALA A 131 2.56 6.69 12.98
C ALA A 131 3.65 5.75 13.49
N PHE A 132 3.54 5.24 14.71
CA PHE A 132 4.47 4.25 15.26
C PHE A 132 4.43 2.94 14.46
N VAL A 133 3.25 2.42 14.14
CA VAL A 133 3.10 1.22 13.29
C VAL A 133 3.74 1.47 11.91
N LEU A 134 3.41 2.59 11.25
CA LEU A 134 3.94 2.94 9.93
C LEU A 134 5.45 3.17 9.92
N LEU A 135 6.01 3.82 10.95
CA LEU A 135 7.43 4.21 10.97
C LEU A 135 8.35 3.17 11.60
N VAL A 136 7.83 2.29 12.46
CA VAL A 136 8.64 1.32 13.22
C VAL A 136 8.36 -0.11 12.78
N LEU A 137 7.10 -0.47 12.52
CA LEU A 137 6.73 -1.85 12.16
C LEU A 137 6.66 -2.10 10.65
N VAL A 138 6.50 -1.05 9.84
CA VAL A 138 6.40 -1.13 8.36
C VAL A 138 7.68 -0.65 7.66
N ARG A 139 8.76 -0.37 8.41
CA ARG A 139 10.09 -0.16 7.84
C ARG A 139 10.67 -1.49 7.36
N ASP A 140 10.07 -2.07 6.32
CA ASP A 140 10.82 -2.89 5.39
C ASP A 140 11.76 -1.92 4.68
N GLY A 141 13.03 -1.86 5.12
CA GLY A 141 14.03 -1.06 4.44
C GLY A 141 14.06 -1.43 2.95
N GLY A 142 14.24 -0.45 2.07
CA GLY A 142 14.38 -0.65 0.64
C GLY A 142 15.82 -0.49 0.18
N TRP A 143 16.06 -0.59 -1.14
CA TRP A 143 17.39 -0.37 -1.74
C TRP A 143 18.04 0.94 -1.27
N ARG A 144 17.25 2.03 -1.20
CA ARG A 144 17.71 3.37 -0.79
C ARG A 144 18.12 3.46 0.68
N ASP A 145 17.68 2.54 1.53
CA ASP A 145 18.02 2.54 2.95
C ASP A 145 19.37 1.85 3.23
N LEU A 146 19.94 1.17 2.23
CA LEU A 146 21.26 0.55 2.33
C LEU A 146 22.37 1.60 2.35
N GLU A 147 23.48 1.29 3.03
CA GLU A 147 24.66 2.12 2.94
C GLU A 147 25.23 2.11 1.51
N ARG A 148 25.80 3.24 1.05
CA ARG A 148 26.38 3.34 -0.30
C ARG A 148 27.43 2.27 -0.60
N ALA A 149 28.17 1.83 0.43
CA ALA A 149 29.14 0.74 0.28
C ALA A 149 28.46 -0.61 0.02
N GLU A 150 27.33 -0.88 0.68
CA GLU A 150 26.54 -2.11 0.45
C GLU A 150 25.90 -2.09 -0.95
N GLN A 151 25.36 -0.95 -1.38
CA GLN A 151 24.81 -0.78 -2.73
C GLN A 151 25.88 -1.06 -3.80
N ALA A 152 27.05 -0.43 -3.67
CA ALA A 152 28.15 -0.62 -4.61
C ALA A 152 28.67 -2.08 -4.62
N GLN A 153 28.73 -2.73 -3.47
CA GLN A 153 29.13 -4.14 -3.38
C GLN A 153 28.10 -5.06 -4.07
N ALA A 154 26.81 -4.77 -3.89
CA ALA A 154 25.72 -5.52 -4.50
C ALA A 154 25.69 -5.33 -6.03
N GLU A 155 25.79 -4.08 -6.52
CA GLU A 155 25.91 -3.79 -7.95
C GLU A 155 27.13 -4.45 -8.59
N ALA A 156 28.28 -4.47 -7.91
CA ALA A 156 29.48 -5.17 -8.39
C ALA A 156 29.24 -6.70 -8.47
N ARG A 157 28.53 -7.28 -7.50
CA ARG A 157 28.13 -8.68 -7.54
C ARG A 157 27.20 -8.95 -8.71
N PHE A 158 26.16 -8.13 -8.91
CA PHE A 158 25.21 -8.29 -10.01
C PHE A 158 25.88 -8.13 -11.37
N SER A 159 26.79 -7.17 -11.50
CA SER A 159 27.63 -6.96 -12.69
C SER A 159 28.46 -8.20 -12.99
N THR A 160 29.13 -8.78 -12.00
CA THR A 160 29.92 -10.01 -12.18
C THR A 160 29.05 -11.19 -12.64
N GLU A 161 27.82 -11.30 -12.16
CA GLU A 161 26.89 -12.34 -12.61
C GLU A 161 26.39 -12.09 -14.04
N ALA A 162 26.06 -10.84 -14.37
CA ALA A 162 25.64 -10.44 -15.70
C ALA A 162 26.76 -10.63 -16.74
N GLU A 163 28.02 -10.34 -16.39
CA GLU A 163 29.19 -10.58 -17.25
C GLU A 163 29.29 -12.03 -17.72
N ARG A 164 28.90 -13.00 -16.89
CA ARG A 164 28.92 -14.42 -17.27
C ARG A 164 27.87 -14.78 -18.30
N ILE A 165 26.75 -14.06 -18.32
CA ILE A 165 25.67 -14.26 -19.29
C ILE A 165 25.98 -13.45 -20.56
N ALA A 166 26.34 -12.17 -20.41
CA ALA A 166 26.69 -11.28 -21.51
C ALA A 166 27.93 -11.75 -22.29
N GLY A 167 28.89 -12.40 -21.62
CA GLY A 167 30.13 -12.87 -22.24
C GLY A 167 31.21 -11.79 -22.41
N HIS A 168 30.96 -10.57 -21.91
CA HIS A 168 31.92 -9.48 -21.87
C HIS A 168 31.68 -8.61 -20.63
N ARG A 169 32.56 -7.64 -20.41
CA ARG A 169 32.49 -6.73 -19.27
C ARG A 169 31.23 -5.85 -19.37
N VAL A 170 30.44 -5.80 -18.29
CA VAL A 170 29.19 -5.04 -18.20
C VAL A 170 29.02 -4.45 -16.80
N ARG A 171 28.08 -3.52 -16.66
CA ARG A 171 27.70 -2.92 -15.38
C ARG A 171 26.19 -2.97 -15.21
N ILE A 172 25.78 -3.43 -14.05
CA ILE A 172 24.40 -3.37 -13.57
C ILE A 172 24.31 -2.22 -12.58
N HIS A 173 23.43 -1.28 -12.87
CA HIS A 173 23.13 -0.14 -12.00
C HIS A 173 21.75 -0.33 -11.39
N CYS A 174 21.61 -0.02 -10.12
CA CYS A 174 20.32 0.00 -9.46
C CYS A 174 19.84 1.44 -9.46
N ASP A 175 18.85 1.72 -10.32
CA ASP A 175 18.36 3.07 -10.56
C ASP A 175 17.55 3.57 -9.36
N ALA A 176 18.29 4.00 -8.34
CA ALA A 176 17.74 4.43 -7.07
C ALA A 176 16.79 5.60 -7.27
N GLU A 177 17.03 6.51 -8.22
CA GLU A 177 16.24 7.73 -8.41
C GLU A 177 15.13 7.57 -9.46
N GLY A 178 15.15 6.48 -10.23
CA GLY A 178 14.19 6.22 -11.31
C GLY A 178 14.47 7.09 -12.53
N GLU A 179 15.70 7.56 -12.71
CA GLU A 179 16.10 8.45 -13.81
C GLU A 179 16.22 7.70 -15.16
N ALA A 180 16.56 6.41 -15.12
CA ALA A 180 16.81 5.57 -16.29
C ALA A 180 15.64 4.63 -16.60
N VAL A 181 15.11 3.92 -15.60
CA VAL A 181 13.96 3.00 -15.79
C VAL A 181 12.62 3.72 -15.62
N GLY A 182 12.61 4.93 -15.05
CA GLY A 182 11.39 5.69 -14.78
C GLY A 182 10.62 5.20 -13.56
N VAL A 183 10.02 6.13 -12.79
CA VAL A 183 9.22 5.81 -11.58
C VAL A 183 7.86 5.14 -11.93
N VAL A 184 7.48 5.10 -13.21
CA VAL A 184 6.14 4.71 -13.69
C VAL A 184 6.12 3.78 -14.91
N GLN A 185 7.28 3.37 -15.44
CA GLN A 185 7.31 2.46 -16.58
C GLN A 185 7.09 1.02 -16.09
N HIS A 186 6.44 0.20 -16.93
CA HIS A 186 6.16 -1.22 -16.63
C HIS A 186 7.41 -2.11 -16.74
N SER A 187 8.58 -1.51 -16.98
CA SER A 187 9.87 -2.16 -17.15
C SER A 187 10.55 -2.35 -15.79
N ALA A 188 10.78 -3.60 -15.42
CA ALA A 188 11.50 -3.95 -14.19
C ALA A 188 13.03 -3.72 -14.32
N GLY A 189 13.51 -3.56 -15.56
CA GLY A 189 14.87 -3.23 -15.95
C GLY A 189 14.92 -2.63 -17.36
N LEU A 190 16.09 -2.14 -17.74
CA LEU A 190 16.40 -1.60 -19.07
C LEU A 190 17.87 -1.88 -19.38
N ALA A 191 18.15 -2.46 -20.54
CA ALA A 191 19.52 -2.72 -20.99
C ALA A 191 19.80 -2.12 -22.37
N GLN A 192 21.05 -1.71 -22.59
CA GLN A 192 21.55 -1.42 -23.92
C GLN A 192 21.85 -2.72 -24.65
N VAL A 193 21.20 -2.97 -25.78
CA VAL A 193 21.43 -4.21 -26.53
C VAL A 193 22.85 -4.25 -27.09
N GLY A 194 23.62 -5.28 -26.72
CA GLY A 194 25.04 -5.41 -27.05
C GLY A 194 25.94 -4.35 -26.40
N GLY A 195 25.38 -3.54 -25.49
CA GLY A 195 26.07 -2.45 -24.80
C GLY A 195 26.70 -2.91 -23.48
N THR A 196 27.15 -1.95 -22.67
CA THR A 196 27.86 -2.26 -21.41
C THR A 196 27.07 -1.99 -20.14
N ASP A 197 25.89 -1.38 -20.24
CA ASP A 197 25.17 -0.88 -19.08
C ASP A 197 23.70 -1.31 -19.12
N ALA A 198 23.23 -1.84 -17.99
CA ALA A 198 21.83 -2.08 -17.74
C ALA A 198 21.42 -1.52 -16.38
N TYR A 199 20.15 -1.13 -16.28
CA TYR A 199 19.55 -0.48 -15.13
C TYR A 199 18.41 -1.34 -14.62
N LEU A 200 18.36 -1.55 -13.31
CA LEU A 200 17.29 -2.29 -12.65
C LEU A 200 16.53 -1.37 -11.71
N THR A 201 15.24 -1.66 -11.53
CA THR A 201 14.42 -0.98 -10.52
C THR A 201 14.94 -1.26 -9.09
N PRO A 202 14.78 -0.32 -8.14
CA PRO A 202 15.18 -0.49 -6.76
C PRO A 202 14.61 -1.75 -6.11
N GLU A 203 13.37 -2.11 -6.42
CA GLU A 203 12.69 -3.29 -5.88
C GLU A 203 13.37 -4.59 -6.31
N ILE A 204 13.77 -4.69 -7.58
CA ILE A 204 14.48 -5.85 -8.12
C ILE A 204 15.86 -5.94 -7.48
N CYS A 205 16.62 -4.85 -7.46
CA CYS A 205 17.94 -4.83 -6.84
C CYS A 205 17.91 -5.21 -5.35
N PHE A 206 16.97 -4.66 -4.59
CA PHE A 206 16.84 -4.97 -3.18
C PHE A 206 16.46 -6.44 -2.95
N ARG A 207 15.59 -7.00 -3.81
CA ARG A 207 15.22 -8.40 -3.72
C ARG A 207 16.42 -9.33 -3.97
N ILE A 208 17.23 -9.04 -4.99
CA ILE A 208 18.43 -9.83 -5.29
C ILE A 208 19.48 -9.65 -4.19
N TYR A 209 19.63 -8.45 -3.63
CA TYR A 209 20.52 -8.18 -2.51
C TYR A 209 20.16 -9.02 -1.27
N ARG A 210 18.88 -9.05 -0.87
CA ARG A 210 18.43 -9.87 0.27
C ARG A 210 18.76 -11.34 0.07
N LEU A 211 18.54 -11.85 -1.14
CA LEU A 211 18.91 -13.22 -1.48
C LEU A 211 20.43 -13.44 -1.36
N ALA A 212 21.24 -12.61 -2.03
CA ALA A 212 22.68 -12.85 -2.19
C ALA A 212 23.55 -12.48 -0.98
N PHE A 213 23.08 -11.59 -0.10
CA PHE A 213 23.87 -11.05 1.00
C PHE A 213 23.25 -11.27 2.38
N LYS A 214 21.95 -11.62 2.47
CA LYS A 214 21.26 -11.84 3.74
C LYS A 214 20.70 -13.26 3.87
N ASP A 215 20.98 -14.13 2.90
CA ASP A 215 20.44 -15.50 2.81
C ASP A 215 18.91 -15.54 2.97
N ASP A 216 18.25 -14.51 2.47
CA ASP A 216 16.81 -14.30 2.60
C ASP A 216 16.13 -14.46 1.25
N GLU A 217 15.62 -15.68 1.03
CA GLU A 217 14.91 -16.03 -0.18
C GLU A 217 13.62 -15.23 -0.38
N GLY A 218 13.02 -14.67 0.68
CA GLY A 218 11.79 -13.89 0.59
C GLY A 218 10.61 -14.63 -0.05
N ALA A 219 9.73 -13.86 -0.71
CA ALA A 219 8.55 -14.40 -1.38
C ALA A 219 8.92 -15.05 -2.73
N PHE A 220 8.59 -16.33 -2.88
CA PHE A 220 8.99 -17.18 -4.01
C PHE A 220 8.83 -16.51 -5.39
N SER A 221 7.64 -16.01 -5.71
CA SER A 221 7.35 -15.41 -7.03
C SER A 221 8.11 -14.11 -7.29
N GLN A 222 8.34 -13.31 -6.24
CA GLN A 222 9.07 -12.05 -6.36
C GLN A 222 10.56 -12.29 -6.58
N THR A 223 11.13 -13.26 -5.87
CA THR A 223 12.54 -13.66 -6.02
C THR A 223 12.78 -14.30 -7.37
N ALA A 224 11.88 -15.20 -7.80
CA ALA A 224 11.92 -15.79 -9.13
C ALA A 224 11.91 -14.71 -10.23
N ARG A 225 11.01 -13.73 -10.13
CA ARG A 225 10.95 -12.60 -11.06
C ARG A 225 12.23 -11.78 -11.03
N ALA A 226 12.77 -11.46 -9.86
CA ALA A 226 13.97 -10.64 -9.75
C ALA A 226 15.21 -11.30 -10.41
N ILE A 227 15.37 -12.61 -10.21
CA ILE A 227 16.41 -13.40 -10.89
C ILE A 227 16.18 -13.41 -12.41
N ALA A 228 14.94 -13.65 -12.85
CA ALA A 228 14.61 -13.67 -14.27
C ALA A 228 14.86 -12.32 -14.95
N VAL A 229 14.53 -11.20 -14.29
CA VAL A 229 14.80 -9.85 -14.82
C VAL A 229 16.30 -9.59 -14.94
N LEU A 230 17.12 -9.89 -13.91
CA LEU A 230 18.57 -9.72 -14.03
C LEU A 230 19.15 -10.57 -15.17
N ALA A 231 18.70 -11.82 -15.33
CA ALA A 231 19.11 -12.67 -16.43
C ALA A 231 18.67 -12.13 -17.79
N HIS A 232 17.45 -11.60 -17.88
CA HIS A 232 16.89 -10.99 -19.08
C HIS A 232 17.71 -9.78 -19.54
N GLU A 233 17.97 -8.82 -18.64
CA GLU A 233 18.80 -7.66 -18.97
C GLU A 233 20.22 -8.06 -19.38
N ALA A 234 20.77 -9.13 -18.78
CA ALA A 234 22.07 -9.65 -19.17
C ALA A 234 22.10 -10.27 -20.57
N TRP A 235 20.98 -10.83 -21.06
CA TRP A 235 20.85 -11.30 -22.45
C TRP A 235 20.69 -10.17 -23.45
N HIS A 236 20.06 -9.07 -23.07
CA HIS A 236 20.13 -7.86 -23.89
C HIS A 236 21.56 -7.34 -23.99
N LEU A 237 22.31 -7.31 -22.88
CA LEU A 237 23.73 -6.95 -22.92
C LEU A 237 24.55 -7.91 -23.80
N HIS A 238 24.21 -9.20 -23.85
CA HIS A 238 24.81 -10.15 -24.80
C HIS A 238 24.58 -9.77 -26.27
N GLY A 239 23.50 -9.04 -26.57
CA GLY A 239 23.14 -8.61 -27.92
C GLY A 239 21.82 -9.18 -28.44
N GLU A 240 21.06 -9.91 -27.63
CA GLU A 240 19.72 -10.37 -28.03
C GLU A 240 18.74 -9.19 -28.03
N VAL A 241 17.98 -9.04 -29.10
CA VAL A 241 17.05 -7.91 -29.30
C VAL A 241 15.61 -8.34 -29.05
N ASP A 242 15.28 -9.61 -29.31
CA ASP A 242 13.92 -10.11 -29.23
C ASP A 242 13.52 -10.42 -27.78
N GLU A 243 12.59 -9.64 -27.25
CA GLU A 243 12.08 -9.73 -25.87
C GLU A 243 11.61 -11.14 -25.46
N GLY A 244 10.97 -11.87 -26.37
CA GLY A 244 10.45 -13.21 -26.13
C GLY A 244 11.57 -14.25 -26.11
N VAL A 245 12.54 -14.13 -27.02
CA VAL A 245 13.75 -14.96 -27.04
C VAL A 245 14.61 -14.68 -25.81
N THR A 246 14.84 -13.41 -25.47
CA THR A 246 15.53 -12.97 -24.25
C THR A 246 14.87 -13.59 -23.01
N ASN A 247 13.54 -13.55 -22.88
CA ASN A 247 12.83 -14.21 -21.78
C ASN A 247 13.09 -15.73 -21.72
N CYS A 248 13.07 -16.40 -22.87
CA CYS A 248 13.36 -17.82 -22.93
C CYS A 248 14.76 -18.15 -22.39
N TYR A 249 15.76 -17.41 -22.85
CA TYR A 249 17.14 -17.60 -22.39
C TYR A 249 17.34 -17.16 -20.93
N ALA A 250 16.62 -16.13 -20.48
CA ALA A 250 16.63 -15.65 -19.11
C ALA A 250 16.11 -16.73 -18.13
N PHE A 251 15.04 -17.44 -18.48
CA PHE A 251 14.54 -18.53 -17.62
C PHE A 251 15.54 -19.69 -17.54
N GLN A 252 16.20 -20.04 -18.65
CA GLN A 252 17.21 -21.10 -18.65
C GLN A 252 18.45 -20.72 -17.84
N THR A 253 19.04 -19.55 -18.13
CA THR A 253 20.24 -19.04 -17.43
C THR A 253 19.97 -18.63 -15.99
N GLY A 254 18.72 -18.25 -15.69
CA GLY A 254 18.23 -17.89 -14.36
C GLY A 254 18.38 -19.00 -13.33
N VAL A 255 18.39 -20.28 -13.74
CA VAL A 255 18.65 -21.41 -12.84
C VAL A 255 20.06 -21.31 -12.26
N ALA A 256 21.06 -21.19 -13.13
CA ALA A 256 22.47 -21.10 -12.72
C ALA A 256 22.77 -19.78 -12.00
N LEU A 257 22.11 -18.69 -12.42
CA LEU A 257 22.19 -17.40 -11.73
C LEU A 257 21.66 -17.51 -10.29
N GLY A 258 20.46 -18.06 -10.09
CA GLY A 258 19.85 -18.24 -8.79
C GLY A 258 20.73 -19.06 -7.83
N GLN A 259 21.37 -20.13 -8.33
CA GLN A 259 22.32 -20.92 -7.53
C GLN A 259 23.52 -20.09 -7.05
N ARG A 260 24.11 -19.29 -7.95
CA ARG A 260 25.26 -18.44 -7.60
C ARG A 260 24.88 -17.26 -6.69
N LEU A 261 23.59 -16.94 -6.61
CA LEU A 261 23.04 -15.98 -5.66
C LEU A 261 22.61 -16.63 -4.33
N GLY A 262 22.78 -17.95 -4.15
CA GLY A 262 22.57 -18.63 -2.87
C GLY A 262 21.40 -19.61 -2.83
N LEU A 263 20.62 -19.75 -3.91
CA LEU A 263 19.55 -20.75 -3.95
C LEU A 263 20.09 -22.17 -4.09
N SER A 264 19.36 -23.14 -3.55
CA SER A 264 19.52 -24.54 -3.96
C SER A 264 19.14 -24.73 -5.43
N GLU A 265 19.81 -25.64 -6.12
CA GLU A 265 19.51 -26.00 -7.52
C GLU A 265 18.03 -26.33 -7.72
N ALA A 266 17.47 -27.18 -6.86
CA ALA A 266 16.06 -27.55 -6.92
C ALA A 266 15.12 -26.34 -6.83
N THR A 267 15.44 -25.36 -5.99
CA THR A 267 14.61 -24.15 -5.84
C THR A 267 14.75 -23.23 -7.03
N ALA A 268 15.97 -23.00 -7.52
CA ALA A 268 16.20 -22.20 -8.72
C ALA A 268 15.50 -22.77 -9.95
N VAL A 269 15.55 -24.10 -10.15
CA VAL A 269 14.81 -24.79 -11.23
C VAL A 269 13.31 -24.59 -11.09
N ARG A 270 12.73 -24.80 -9.89
CA ARG A 270 11.29 -24.58 -9.67
C ARG A 270 10.88 -23.13 -9.94
N MET A 271 11.71 -22.16 -9.53
CA MET A 271 11.43 -20.74 -9.75
C MET A 271 11.36 -20.41 -11.24
N MET A 272 12.35 -20.86 -12.03
CA MET A 272 12.38 -20.57 -13.46
C MET A 272 11.30 -21.32 -14.23
N ARG A 273 10.98 -22.57 -13.84
CA ARG A 273 9.81 -23.32 -14.33
C ARG A 273 8.51 -22.54 -14.14
N GLN A 274 8.33 -21.97 -12.95
CA GLN A 274 7.14 -21.17 -12.66
C GLN A 274 7.09 -19.90 -13.52
N GLN A 275 8.22 -19.20 -13.70
CA GLN A 275 8.26 -18.02 -14.57
C GLN A 275 7.92 -18.37 -16.02
N LEU A 276 8.44 -19.49 -16.55
CA LEU A 276 8.11 -19.96 -17.89
C LEU A 276 6.63 -20.34 -18.01
N ALA A 277 6.08 -21.07 -17.04
CA ALA A 277 4.67 -21.47 -17.04
C ALA A 277 3.72 -20.28 -16.96
N ASP A 278 4.06 -19.27 -16.15
CA ASP A 278 3.23 -18.07 -15.99
C ASP A 278 3.39 -17.07 -17.15
N ASN A 279 4.45 -17.17 -17.95
CA ASN A 279 4.74 -16.23 -19.04
C ASN A 279 3.57 -16.11 -20.03
N ALA A 280 2.87 -17.20 -20.35
CA ALA A 280 1.70 -17.17 -21.22
C ALA A 280 0.53 -16.32 -20.65
N THR A 281 0.44 -16.20 -19.32
CA THR A 281 -0.57 -15.38 -18.65
C THR A 281 -0.20 -13.90 -18.72
N TYR A 282 1.07 -13.56 -18.43
CA TYR A 282 1.56 -12.18 -18.44
C TYR A 282 1.78 -11.62 -19.85
N GLY A 283 2.09 -12.48 -20.82
CA GLY A 283 2.29 -12.09 -22.22
C GLY A 283 1.04 -11.51 -22.88
N ARG A 284 -0.16 -11.73 -22.33
CA ARG A 284 -1.39 -11.10 -22.86
C ARG A 284 -1.38 -9.58 -22.74
N SER A 285 -0.81 -9.04 -21.66
CA SER A 285 -0.68 -7.59 -21.47
C SER A 285 0.56 -7.01 -22.11
N ALA A 286 1.58 -7.83 -22.40
CA ALA A 286 2.82 -7.42 -23.03
C ALA A 286 3.29 -8.48 -24.06
N PRO A 287 2.68 -8.54 -25.27
CA PRO A 287 2.89 -9.62 -26.22
C PRO A 287 4.33 -9.78 -26.72
N ALA A 288 5.13 -8.69 -26.69
CA ALA A 288 6.54 -8.75 -27.06
C ALA A 288 7.34 -9.70 -26.14
N TYR A 289 6.96 -9.81 -24.86
CA TYR A 289 7.64 -10.64 -23.87
C TYR A 289 7.16 -12.11 -23.86
N LEU A 290 6.24 -12.47 -24.74
CA LEU A 290 5.74 -13.84 -24.81
C LEU A 290 6.83 -14.76 -25.38
N VAL A 291 7.17 -15.83 -24.66
CA VAL A 291 8.17 -16.78 -25.14
C VAL A 291 7.69 -17.48 -26.42
N PRO A 292 8.54 -17.63 -27.44
CA PRO A 292 8.19 -18.37 -28.66
C PRO A 292 7.93 -19.86 -28.38
N GLY A 293 7.14 -20.52 -29.24
CA GLY A 293 6.85 -21.96 -29.10
C GLY A 293 8.08 -22.89 -29.23
N ASP A 294 9.19 -22.39 -29.76
CA ASP A 294 10.47 -23.08 -29.81
C ASP A 294 11.24 -23.04 -28.47
N CYS A 295 10.73 -22.30 -27.46
CA CYS A 295 11.25 -22.26 -26.10
C CYS A 295 10.79 -23.48 -25.28
N ARG A 296 11.47 -24.60 -25.47
CA ARG A 296 11.19 -25.88 -24.80
C ARG A 296 12.43 -26.77 -24.80
N ASP A 297 12.45 -27.77 -23.93
CA ASP A 297 13.51 -28.79 -23.87
C ASP A 297 13.73 -29.43 -25.26
N GLY A 298 14.97 -29.40 -25.73
CA GLY A 298 15.38 -29.85 -27.07
C GLY A 298 14.86 -29.00 -28.24
N GLY A 299 14.24 -27.85 -27.94
CA GLY A 299 13.80 -26.88 -28.93
C GLY A 299 14.96 -26.07 -29.51
N ARG A 300 14.67 -25.23 -30.51
CA ARG A 300 15.69 -24.38 -31.16
C ARG A 300 16.28 -23.32 -30.23
N LEU A 301 15.53 -22.93 -29.20
CA LEU A 301 15.94 -21.94 -28.21
C LEU A 301 16.46 -22.60 -26.92
N ASP A 302 16.64 -23.91 -26.88
CA ASP A 302 17.34 -24.58 -25.79
C ASP A 302 18.84 -24.28 -25.88
N LEU A 303 19.39 -23.65 -24.84
CA LEU A 303 20.81 -23.30 -24.76
C LEU A 303 21.70 -24.53 -24.59
N THR A 304 21.15 -25.65 -24.12
CA THR A 304 21.88 -26.88 -23.83
C THR A 304 21.13 -28.11 -24.35
N PRO A 305 20.94 -28.20 -25.68
CA PRO A 305 20.15 -29.27 -26.29
C PRO A 305 20.79 -30.63 -26.00
N GLY A 306 19.98 -31.58 -25.52
CA GLY A 306 20.41 -32.91 -25.09
C GLY A 306 20.71 -33.04 -23.60
N SER A 307 20.50 -31.98 -22.82
CA SER A 307 20.47 -32.05 -21.36
C SER A 307 19.06 -31.82 -20.84
N SER A 308 18.62 -32.57 -19.82
CA SER A 308 17.32 -32.36 -19.16
C SER A 308 17.33 -31.19 -18.17
N ARG A 309 18.18 -30.18 -18.43
CA ARG A 309 18.37 -29.00 -17.57
C ARG A 309 17.47 -27.84 -17.94
N PHE A 310 16.73 -27.96 -19.03
CA PHE A 310 15.70 -26.99 -19.38
C PHE A 310 14.70 -26.88 -18.21
N PRO A 311 14.38 -25.65 -17.75
CA PRO A 311 13.37 -25.45 -16.72
C PRO A 311 12.01 -25.89 -17.26
#